data_AF-A0A3D3P5X7-F1
#
_entry.id   AF-A0A3D3P5X7-F1
#
_cell.length_a   1.000
_cell.length_b   1.000
_cell.length_c   1.000
_cell.angle_alpha   90.00
_cell.angle_beta   90.00
_cell.angle_gamma   90.00
#
_symmetry.space_group_name_H-M   'P 1'
#
loop_
_entity.id
_entity.type
_entity.pdbx_description
1 polymer ?
#
loop_
_entity_poly.entity_id
_entity_poly.type
_entity_poly.pdbx_seq_one_letter_code
_entity_poly.pdbx_strand_id
1 'polypeptide(L)'
;GGEIDDEIVSSMMPLWTASLEDPKGGYLRWQLLENLRGTTNGEFRTNILEWIGEEESSKMRGQALETLAPMASDPNVTEWLEYLAENDSEPRIQERALGILGNNNEGK
;
A
#
# COMPACT_ATOMS: atom_id res chain seq x y z
N GLY A 1 -8.50 13.52 12.79
CA GLY A 1 -9.16 13.61 11.47
C GLY A 1 -10.03 12.39 11.34
N GLY A 2 -11.23 12.52 10.76
CA GLY A 2 -12.10 11.35 10.57
C GLY A 2 -11.41 10.31 9.70
N GLU A 3 -11.43 9.06 10.13
CA GLU A 3 -11.05 7.93 9.29
C GLU A 3 -12.00 7.86 8.09
N ILE A 4 -11.48 7.47 6.92
CA ILE A 4 -12.32 7.23 5.75
C ILE A 4 -13.14 5.97 6.05
N ASP A 5 -14.46 6.08 5.95
CA ASP A 5 -15.38 4.98 6.19
C ASP A 5 -15.11 3.80 5.24
N ASP A 6 -15.08 2.57 5.78
CA ASP A 6 -14.87 1.36 5.01
C ASP A 6 -15.90 1.17 3.89
N GLU A 7 -17.15 1.61 4.07
CA GLU A 7 -18.17 1.58 3.02
C GLU A 7 -17.77 2.49 1.84
N ILE A 8 -17.17 3.65 2.14
CA ILE A 8 -16.66 4.56 1.10
C ILE A 8 -15.49 3.90 0.38
N VAL A 9 -14.56 3.29 1.10
CA VAL A 9 -13.40 2.60 0.50
C VAL A 9 -13.88 1.46 -0.41
N SER A 10 -14.75 0.59 0.08
CA SER A 10 -15.32 -0.52 -0.71
C SER A 10 -16.10 -0.03 -1.93
N SER A 11 -16.80 1.10 -1.85
CA SER A 11 -17.48 1.69 -3.03
C SER A 11 -16.51 2.12 -4.15
N MET A 12 -15.24 2.34 -3.82
CA MET A 12 -14.18 2.72 -4.77
C MET A 12 -13.42 1.51 -5.33
N MET A 13 -13.56 0.31 -4.75
CA MET A 13 -12.83 -0.89 -5.22
C MET A 13 -13.13 -1.30 -6.66
N PRO A 14 -14.35 -1.10 -7.23
CA PRO A 14 -14.58 -1.28 -8.66
C PRO A 14 -13.65 -0.44 -9.55
N LEU A 15 -13.21 0.75 -9.08
CA LEU A 15 -12.24 1.58 -9.80
C LEU A 15 -10.85 0.97 -9.75
N TRP A 16 -10.47 0.31 -8.65
CA TRP A 16 -9.22 -0.44 -8.58
C TRP A 16 -9.22 -1.56 -9.61
N THR A 17 -10.25 -2.41 -9.61
CA THR A 17 -10.38 -3.51 -10.57
C THR A 17 -10.32 -3.03 -12.01
N ALA A 18 -11.09 -1.99 -12.35
CA ALA A 18 -11.08 -1.40 -13.70
C ALA A 18 -9.70 -0.86 -14.09
N SER A 19 -8.92 -0.35 -13.14
CA SER A 19 -7.58 0.16 -13.41
C SER A 19 -6.58 -0.93 -13.86
N LEU A 20 -6.76 -2.18 -13.44
CA LEU A 20 -5.82 -3.25 -13.76
C LEU A 20 -5.86 -3.63 -15.25
N GLU A 21 -7.02 -3.44 -15.89
CA GLU A 21 -7.25 -3.74 -17.30
C GLU A 21 -6.97 -2.55 -18.24
N ASP A 22 -6.86 -1.33 -17.69
CA ASP A 22 -6.62 -0.11 -18.46
C ASP A 22 -5.10 0.13 -18.66
N PRO A 23 -4.60 0.29 -19.90
CA PRO A 23 -3.22 0.69 -20.18
C PRO A 23 -2.79 2.00 -19.49
N LYS A 24 -3.73 2.87 -19.11
CA LYS A 24 -3.52 4.11 -18.36
C LYS A 24 -3.90 4.00 -16.88
N GLY A 25 -4.30 2.81 -16.42
CA GLY A 25 -4.81 2.58 -15.08
C GLY A 25 -3.79 2.79 -13.96
N GLY A 26 -2.49 2.85 -14.27
CA GLY A 26 -1.47 3.26 -13.31
C GLY A 26 -1.74 4.63 -12.69
N TYR A 27 -2.27 5.59 -13.46
CA TYR A 27 -2.67 6.89 -12.92
C TYR A 27 -3.86 6.78 -11.95
N LEU A 28 -4.84 5.94 -12.27
CA LEU A 28 -5.99 5.71 -11.38
C LEU A 28 -5.56 5.02 -10.09
N ARG A 29 -4.67 4.01 -10.16
CA ARG A 29 -4.07 3.39 -8.96
C ARG A 29 -3.31 4.40 -8.12
N TRP A 30 -2.51 5.27 -8.74
CA TRP A 30 -1.82 6.35 -8.03
C TRP A 30 -2.81 7.20 -7.23
N GLN A 31 -3.89 7.64 -7.88
CA GLN A 31 -4.93 8.45 -7.23
C GLN A 31 -5.66 7.71 -6.12
N LEU A 32 -5.96 6.42 -6.30
CA LEU A 32 -6.61 5.61 -5.26
C LEU A 32 -5.70 5.48 -4.04
N LEU A 33 -4.42 5.14 -4.23
CA LEU A 33 -3.44 5.07 -3.14
C LEU A 33 -3.27 6.43 -2.43
N GLU A 34 -3.28 7.53 -3.18
CA GLU A 34 -3.17 8.88 -2.61
C GLU A 34 -4.40 9.29 -1.81
N ASN A 35 -5.60 9.12 -2.37
CA ASN A 35 -6.84 9.56 -1.73
C ASN A 35 -7.27 8.67 -0.55
N LEU A 36 -6.93 7.38 -0.61
CA LEU A 36 -7.28 6.40 0.42
C LEU A 36 -6.14 6.18 1.42
N ARG A 37 -5.06 6.96 1.35
CA ARG A 37 -3.97 6.90 2.32
C ARG A 37 -4.49 7.07 3.74
N GLY A 38 -4.05 6.20 4.65
CA GLY A 38 -4.45 6.26 6.06
C GLY A 38 -5.64 5.36 6.41
N THR A 39 -6.34 4.80 5.42
CA THR A 39 -7.35 3.77 5.69
C THR A 39 -6.69 2.46 6.15
N THR A 40 -7.44 1.67 6.92
CA THR A 40 -7.09 0.32 7.34
C THR A 40 -8.00 -0.75 6.72
N ASN A 41 -8.72 -0.38 5.65
CA ASN A 41 -9.66 -1.24 4.96
C ASN A 41 -9.00 -2.52 4.42
N GLY A 42 -9.55 -3.67 4.82
CA GLY A 42 -8.97 -4.98 4.50
C GLY A 42 -9.06 -5.37 3.02
N GLU A 43 -10.11 -4.94 2.31
CA GLU A 43 -10.27 -5.22 0.87
C GLU A 43 -9.23 -4.44 0.06
N PHE A 44 -9.07 -3.15 0.36
CA PHE A 44 -8.08 -2.32 -0.31
C PHE A 44 -6.65 -2.79 -0.02
N ARG A 45 -6.35 -3.19 1.22
CA ARG A 45 -5.07 -3.81 1.58
C ARG A 45 -4.77 -5.04 0.72
N THR A 46 -5.72 -5.97 0.62
CA THR A 46 -5.56 -7.20 -0.19
C THR A 46 -5.31 -6.85 -1.65
N ASN A 47 -6.10 -5.94 -2.22
CA ASN A 47 -5.95 -5.46 -3.59
C ASN A 47 -4.56 -4.88 -3.86
N ILE A 48 -3.98 -4.11 -2.93
CA ILE A 48 -2.63 -3.57 -3.06
C ILE A 48 -1.59 -4.70 -3.04
N LEU A 49 -1.67 -5.62 -2.07
CA LEU A 49 -0.70 -6.69 -1.90
C LEU A 49 -0.69 -7.68 -3.09
N GLU A 50 -1.85 -8.02 -3.63
CA GLU A 50 -1.97 -8.89 -4.81
C GLU A 50 -1.35 -8.27 -6.06
N TRP A 51 -1.42 -6.95 -6.19
CA TRP A 51 -0.93 -6.23 -7.36
C TRP A 51 0.55 -5.83 -7.26
N ILE A 52 1.01 -5.42 -6.08
CA ILE A 52 2.29 -4.70 -5.95
C ILE A 52 3.52 -5.57 -6.19
N GLY A 53 3.37 -6.91 -6.15
CA GLY A 53 4.45 -7.85 -6.46
C GLY A 53 4.97 -7.76 -7.89
N GLU A 54 4.19 -7.20 -8.83
CA GLU A 54 4.56 -7.03 -10.24
C GLU A 54 4.90 -5.57 -10.61
N GLU A 55 4.96 -4.65 -9.65
CA GLU A 55 5.14 -3.22 -9.91
C GLU A 55 6.62 -2.80 -9.95
N GLU A 56 7.09 -2.46 -11.16
CA GLU A 56 8.45 -2.05 -11.44
C GLU A 56 8.76 -0.59 -11.04
N SER A 57 7.74 0.27 -10.98
CA SER A 57 7.90 1.68 -10.62
C SER A 57 8.16 1.83 -9.13
N SER A 58 9.40 2.20 -8.77
CA SER A 58 9.76 2.56 -7.40
C SER A 58 8.86 3.66 -6.82
N LYS A 59 8.38 4.58 -7.65
CA LYS A 59 7.42 5.62 -7.24
C LYS A 59 6.09 4.99 -6.79
N MET A 60 5.54 4.04 -7.54
CA MET A 60 4.32 3.33 -7.17
C MET A 60 4.52 2.45 -5.93
N ARG A 61 5.65 1.73 -5.84
CA ARG A 61 6.00 0.93 -4.65
C ARG A 61 6.08 1.79 -3.39
N GLY A 62 6.73 2.95 -3.47
CA GLY A 62 6.76 3.91 -2.36
C GLY A 62 5.37 4.40 -1.97
N GLN A 63 4.49 4.67 -2.94
CA GLN A 63 3.12 5.10 -2.67
C GLN A 63 2.28 4.01 -1.99
N ALA A 64 2.40 2.76 -2.47
CA ALA A 64 1.75 1.60 -1.86
C ALA A 64 2.25 1.38 -0.42
N LEU A 65 3.56 1.52 -0.21
CA LEU A 65 4.19 1.40 1.09
C LEU A 65 3.60 2.39 2.10
N GLU A 66 3.47 3.65 1.71
CA GLU A 66 2.88 4.66 2.60
C GLU A 66 1.39 4.44 2.86
N THR A 67 0.68 3.86 1.88
CA THR A 67 -0.74 3.53 2.01
C THR A 67 -0.95 2.38 2.98
N LEU A 68 -0.05 1.38 2.96
CA LEU A 68 -0.08 0.20 3.81
C LEU A 68 0.50 0.42 5.21
N ALA A 69 1.28 1.50 5.43
CA ALA A 69 1.95 1.79 6.70
C ALA A 69 1.05 1.73 7.96
N PRO A 70 -0.21 2.23 7.95
CA PRO A 70 -1.10 2.12 9.11
C PRO A 70 -1.48 0.68 9.47
N MET A 71 -1.30 -0.26 8.54
CA MET A 71 -1.63 -1.67 8.68
C MET A 71 -0.39 -2.53 8.91
N ALA A 72 0.73 -1.94 9.36
CA ALA A 72 1.97 -2.67 9.61
C ALA A 72 1.86 -3.77 10.69
N SER A 73 0.77 -3.83 11.45
CA SER A 73 0.48 -4.94 12.38
C SER A 73 -0.16 -6.16 11.70
N ASP A 74 -0.63 -6.02 10.46
CA ASP A 74 -1.12 -7.13 9.64
C ASP A 74 0.06 -8.02 9.20
N PRO A 75 -0.03 -9.35 9.36
CA PRO A 75 1.07 -10.25 8.98
C PRO A 75 1.48 -10.17 7.51
N ASN A 76 0.54 -10.04 6.58
CA ASN A 76 0.86 -9.98 5.15
C ASN A 76 1.53 -8.65 4.78
N VAL A 77 1.11 -7.56 5.44
CA VAL A 77 1.78 -6.26 5.27
C VAL A 77 3.17 -6.28 5.88
N THR A 78 3.32 -6.91 7.04
CA THR A 78 4.63 -7.07 7.71
C THR A 78 5.60 -7.84 6.81
N GLU A 79 5.18 -9.00 6.30
CA GLU A 79 5.98 -9.83 5.40
C GLU A 79 6.41 -9.07 4.14
N TRP A 80 5.49 -8.31 3.53
CA TRP A 80 5.82 -7.49 2.38
C TRP A 80 6.79 -6.34 2.71
N LEU A 81 6.64 -5.68 3.86
CA LEU A 81 7.57 -4.64 4.32
C LEU A 81 8.97 -5.22 4.60
N GLU A 82 9.05 -6.41 5.20
CA GLU A 82 10.32 -7.12 5.41
C GLU A 82 10.99 -7.45 4.06
N TYR A 83 10.22 -7.94 3.09
CA TYR A 83 10.72 -8.17 1.74
C TYR A 83 11.29 -6.90 1.10
N LEU A 84 10.58 -5.77 1.18
CA LEU A 84 11.05 -4.50 0.64
C LEU A 84 12.31 -4.00 1.34
N ALA A 85 12.38 -4.13 2.67
CA ALA A 85 13.54 -3.72 3.46
C ALA A 85 14.82 -4.45 3.03
N GLU A 86 14.71 -5.72 2.65
CA GLU A 86 15.83 -6.56 2.27
C GLU A 86 16.16 -6.52 0.77
N ASN A 87 15.14 -6.38 -0.10
CA ASN A 87 15.26 -6.71 -1.52
C ASN A 87 14.92 -5.57 -2.49
N ASP A 88 14.28 -4.47 -2.06
CA ASP A 88 13.91 -3.41 -3.02
C ASP A 88 15.15 -2.80 -3.67
N SER A 89 15.10 -2.48 -4.97
CA SER A 89 16.22 -1.86 -5.68
C SER A 89 16.56 -0.46 -5.14
N GLU A 90 15.59 0.21 -4.52
CA GLU A 90 15.66 1.62 -4.17
C GLU A 90 15.96 1.80 -2.67
N PRO A 91 17.15 2.32 -2.30
CA PRO A 91 17.56 2.42 -0.89
C PRO A 91 16.59 3.21 -0.01
N ARG A 92 15.92 4.23 -0.58
CA ARG A 92 14.92 5.02 0.16
C ARG A 92 13.67 4.22 0.52
N ILE A 93 13.29 3.25 -0.31
CA ILE A 93 12.16 2.36 -0.03
C ILE A 93 12.57 1.37 1.07
N GLN A 94 13.78 0.80 0.98
CA GLN A 94 14.33 -0.07 2.02
C GLN A 94 14.35 0.63 3.40
N GLU A 95 14.95 1.82 3.47
CA GLU A 95 15.03 2.63 4.69
C GLU A 95 13.64 2.96 5.25
N ARG A 96 12.69 3.30 4.37
CA ARG A 96 11.33 3.63 4.78
C ARG A 96 10.58 2.40 5.33
N ALA A 97 10.72 1.24 4.69
CA ALA A 97 10.12 0.00 5.15
C ALA A 97 10.64 -0.38 6.55
N LEU A 98 11.96 -0.29 6.77
CA LEU A 98 12.59 -0.48 8.08
C LEU A 98 12.03 0.50 9.12
N GLY A 99 11.86 1.77 8.76
CA GLY A 99 11.28 2.78 9.65
C GLY A 99 9.84 2.45 10.06
N ILE A 100 9.02 1.92 9.15
CA ILE A 100 7.65 1.51 9.46
C ILE A 100 7.66 0.29 10.40
N LEU A 101 8.47 -0.73 10.09
CA LEU A 101 8.61 -1.93 10.92
C LEU A 101 9.09 -1.60 12.34
N GLY A 102 10.06 -0.69 12.48
CA GLY A 102 10.56 -0.20 13.77
C GLY A 102 9.46 0.48 14.59
N ASN A 103 8.73 1.42 14.01
CA ASN A 103 7.65 2.13 14.69
C ASN A 103 6.51 1.19 15.13
N ASN A 104 6.20 0.16 14.34
CA ASN A 104 5.19 -0.84 14.69
C ASN A 104 5.61 -1.75 15.85
N ASN A 105 6.91 -1.99 16.01
CA ASN A 105 7.45 -2.79 17.11
C ASN A 105 7.52 -2.01 18.44
N GLU A 106 7.67 -0.68 18.40
CA GLU A 106 7.68 0.19 19.58
C GLU A 106 6.27 0.49 20.12
N GLY A 107 5.23 0.33 19.30
CA GLY A 107 3.83 0.55 19.67
C GLY A 107 3.11 -0.64 20.30
N LYS A 108 3.83 -1.73 20.61
CA LYS A 108 3.30 -2.95 21.26
C LYS A 108 3.52 -2.96 22.77
#